data_AF-A0A6V8KV07-F1
#
_entry.id   AF-A0A6V8KV07-F1
#
_cell.length_a   1.000
_cell.length_b   1.000
_cell.length_c   1.000
_cell.angle_alpha   90.00
_cell.angle_beta   90.00
_cell.angle_gamma   90.00
#
_symmetry.space_group_name_H-M   'P 1'
#
loop_
_entity.id
_entity.type
_entity.pdbx_description
1 polymer ?
#
loop_
_entity_poly.entity_id
_entity_poly.type
_entity_poly.pdbx_seq_one_letter_code
_entity_poly.pdbx_strand_id
1 'polypeptide(L)'
;MAVRRRGRRVAVVLLVLIGQLLDDQAIAPKALVLTAGLAVFAPLGALVVAGVPGHPVGRLMFAAGAFACASLLAASWASWLPFAWFAQWSGWPPLGLVVLSLLYFPDGRLPSPRWRVVAVGIAGATVIAAGALAVAAIDHPRDLVTVGGTDLTARAEVLDRVAKIAVLAVGAGLVAVVASLVVRWRRSAGKTASSWPASCRQRCSFRSRSSSRASA
;
A
#
# COMPACT_ATOMS: atom_id res chain seq x y z
N MET A 1 30.88 5.61 8.34
CA MET A 1 29.68 4.73 8.16
C MET A 1 28.65 5.24 7.14
N ALA A 2 28.58 6.53 6.80
CA ALA A 2 27.62 7.07 5.81
C ALA A 2 27.90 6.64 4.34
N VAL A 3 29.17 6.42 3.98
CA VAL A 3 29.58 6.03 2.62
C VAL A 3 29.11 4.61 2.25
N ARG A 4 29.17 3.65 3.19
CA ARG A 4 28.64 2.29 3.00
C ARG A 4 27.11 2.26 2.77
N ARG A 5 26.36 3.22 3.33
CA ARG A 5 24.89 3.29 3.14
C ARG A 5 24.50 3.88 1.79
N ARG A 6 25.28 4.84 1.26
CA ARG A 6 25.08 5.37 -0.11
C ARG A 6 25.40 4.31 -1.17
N GLY A 7 26.51 3.57 -0.99
CA GLY A 7 26.89 2.49 -1.90
C GLY A 7 25.81 1.40 -2.04
N ARG A 8 25.16 1.00 -0.93
CA ARG A 8 24.06 0.01 -0.98
C ARG A 8 22.83 0.49 -1.76
N ARG A 9 22.45 1.77 -1.65
CA ARG A 9 21.29 2.32 -2.39
C ARG A 9 21.58 2.40 -3.89
N VAL A 10 22.78 2.85 -4.24
CA VAL A 10 23.25 2.92 -5.63
C VAL A 10 23.38 1.53 -6.22
N ALA A 11 23.85 0.54 -5.45
CA ALA A 11 23.93 -0.85 -5.88
C ALA A 11 22.56 -1.46 -6.17
N VAL A 12 21.54 -1.20 -5.35
CA VAL A 12 20.16 -1.70 -5.61
C VAL A 12 19.58 -1.08 -6.88
N VAL A 13 19.74 0.23 -7.06
CA VAL A 13 19.27 0.93 -8.27
C VAL A 13 20.01 0.44 -9.51
N LEU A 14 21.34 0.26 -9.43
CA LEU A 14 22.13 -0.31 -10.52
C LEU A 14 21.75 -1.75 -10.81
N LEU A 15 21.47 -2.59 -9.80
CA LEU A 15 21.05 -3.98 -10.02
C LEU A 15 19.71 -4.05 -10.76
N VAL A 16 18.78 -3.16 -10.43
CA VAL A 16 17.48 -3.05 -11.09
C VAL A 16 17.66 -2.56 -12.53
N LEU A 17 18.48 -1.51 -12.75
CA LEU A 17 18.75 -0.98 -14.08
C LEU A 17 19.48 -1.99 -14.96
N ILE A 18 20.47 -2.71 -14.43
CA ILE A 18 21.22 -3.74 -15.16
C ILE A 18 20.30 -4.90 -15.54
N GLY A 19 19.41 -5.36 -14.65
CA GLY A 19 18.44 -6.40 -14.98
C GLY A 19 17.44 -5.97 -16.05
N GLN A 20 16.96 -4.73 -16.01
CA GLN A 20 16.08 -4.15 -17.05
C GLN A 20 16.78 -3.98 -18.41
N LEU A 21 18.11 -3.80 -18.43
CA LEU A 21 18.89 -3.69 -19.68
C LEU A 21 19.25 -5.05 -20.29
N LEU A 22 19.22 -6.14 -19.52
CA LEU A 22 19.64 -7.47 -19.95
C LEU A 22 18.48 -8.39 -20.32
N ASP A 23 17.26 -8.08 -19.90
CA ASP A 23 16.10 -8.97 -20.08
C ASP A 23 15.09 -8.36 -21.07
N ASP A 24 14.96 -8.97 -22.26
CA ASP A 24 14.00 -8.59 -23.31
C ASP A 24 12.54 -8.99 -22.97
N GLN A 25 12.34 -9.69 -21.85
CA GLN A 25 11.02 -10.11 -21.36
C GLN A 25 10.31 -8.94 -20.68
N ALA A 26 9.84 -7.98 -21.49
CA ALA A 26 9.10 -6.82 -21.01
C ALA A 26 7.85 -7.27 -20.23
N ILE A 27 7.89 -7.11 -18.91
CA ILE A 27 6.71 -7.11 -18.04
C ILE A 27 5.68 -6.19 -18.70
N ALA A 28 4.42 -6.64 -18.80
CA ALA A 28 3.35 -5.81 -19.34
C ALA A 28 3.42 -4.39 -18.71
N PRO A 29 3.55 -3.31 -19.50
CA PRO A 29 3.96 -1.99 -19.00
C PRO A 29 3.08 -1.46 -17.86
N LYS A 30 1.83 -1.93 -17.78
CA LYS A 30 0.87 -1.60 -16.71
C LYS A 30 1.28 -2.15 -15.34
N ALA A 31 1.76 -3.38 -15.24
CA ALA A 31 2.16 -4.01 -13.98
C ALA A 31 3.44 -3.38 -13.40
N LEU A 32 4.35 -2.98 -14.30
CA LEU A 32 5.59 -2.28 -13.95
C LEU A 32 5.29 -0.92 -13.29
N VAL A 33 4.43 -0.10 -13.90
CA VAL A 33 4.10 1.25 -13.41
C VAL A 33 3.42 1.19 -12.03
N LEU A 34 2.47 0.28 -11.84
CA LEU A 34 1.78 0.13 -10.56
C LEU A 34 2.73 -0.29 -9.44
N THR A 35 3.59 -1.29 -9.69
CA THR A 35 4.53 -1.82 -8.69
C THR A 35 5.63 -0.81 -8.38
N ALA A 36 6.11 -0.05 -9.37
CA ALA A 36 7.05 1.04 -9.19
C ALA A 36 6.47 2.16 -8.32
N GLY A 37 5.19 2.52 -8.51
CA GLY A 37 4.51 3.47 -7.63
C GLY A 37 4.45 2.99 -6.18
N LEU A 38 4.19 1.70 -5.96
CA LEU A 38 4.18 1.10 -4.63
C LEU A 38 5.57 1.04 -3.98
N ALA A 39 6.65 0.95 -4.75
CA ALA A 39 8.01 0.99 -4.22
C ALA A 39 8.35 2.33 -3.52
N VAL A 40 7.69 3.43 -3.89
CA VAL A 40 7.84 4.74 -3.23
C VAL A 40 7.37 4.71 -1.77
N PHE A 41 6.50 3.77 -1.40
CA PHE A 41 6.06 3.60 -0.01
C PHE A 41 7.18 3.10 0.91
N ALA A 42 8.24 2.46 0.38
CA ALA A 42 9.34 1.95 1.19
C ALA A 42 10.13 3.08 1.89
N PRO A 43 10.66 4.10 1.18
CA PRO A 43 11.34 5.21 1.83
C PRO A 43 10.40 6.03 2.72
N LEU A 44 9.14 6.23 2.32
CA LEU A 44 8.16 6.94 3.14
C LEU A 44 7.87 6.20 4.45
N GLY A 45 7.62 4.89 4.39
CA GLY A 45 7.42 4.04 5.56
C GLY A 45 8.66 3.99 6.47
N ALA A 46 9.86 3.93 5.88
CA ALA A 46 11.11 3.97 6.64
C ALA A 46 11.30 5.29 7.42
N LEU A 47 10.94 6.42 6.81
CA LEU A 47 10.96 7.73 7.48
C LEU A 47 9.97 7.77 8.64
N VAL A 48 8.75 7.26 8.45
CA VAL A 48 7.73 7.19 9.51
C VAL A 48 8.17 6.30 10.66
N VAL A 49 8.73 5.12 10.38
CA VAL A 49 9.23 4.21 11.42
C VAL A 49 10.42 4.82 12.18
N ALA A 50 11.27 5.59 11.51
CA ALA A 50 12.38 6.28 12.13
C ALA A 50 11.95 7.44 13.03
N GLY A 51 10.86 8.15 12.68
CA GLY A 51 10.33 9.28 13.45
C GLY A 51 9.43 8.88 14.62
N VAL A 52 8.63 7.81 14.46
CA VAL A 52 7.68 7.32 15.48
C VAL A 52 7.78 5.80 15.61
N PRO A 53 8.80 5.28 16.34
CA PRO A 53 9.00 3.86 16.53
C PRO A 53 7.79 3.25 17.27
N GLY A 54 7.07 2.34 16.59
CA GLY A 54 5.89 1.66 17.12
C GLY A 54 4.59 1.95 16.38
N HIS A 55 4.56 2.90 15.43
CA HIS A 55 3.34 3.19 14.70
C HIS A 55 3.00 2.07 13.68
N PRO A 56 1.84 1.37 13.82
CA PRO A 56 1.52 0.20 13.00
C PRO A 56 1.38 0.54 11.51
N VAL A 57 0.87 1.73 11.17
CA VAL A 57 0.78 2.20 9.77
C VAL A 57 2.16 2.34 9.14
N GLY A 58 3.15 2.86 9.89
CA GLY A 58 4.51 3.01 9.38
C GLY A 58 5.16 1.66 9.03
N ARG A 59 4.93 0.65 9.89
CA ARG A 59 5.40 -0.72 9.65
C ARG A 59 4.71 -1.34 8.43
N LEU A 60 3.40 -1.15 8.26
CA LEU A 60 2.65 -1.66 7.13
C LEU A 60 3.08 -1.00 5.80
N MET A 61 3.25 0.33 5.78
CA MET A 61 3.73 1.04 4.59
C MET A 61 5.17 0.63 4.22
N PHE A 62 6.05 0.48 5.22
CA PHE A 62 7.40 -0.01 4.99
C PHE A 62 7.40 -1.44 4.43
N ALA A 63 6.60 -2.33 5.02
CA ALA A 63 6.46 -3.70 4.54
C ALA A 63 5.91 -3.74 3.11
N ALA A 64 4.89 -2.95 2.79
CA ALA A 64 4.31 -2.86 1.45
C ALA A 64 5.35 -2.43 0.42
N GLY A 65 6.11 -1.37 0.73
CA GLY A 65 7.14 -0.87 -0.16
C GLY A 65 8.34 -1.82 -0.29
N ALA A 66 8.79 -2.43 0.80
CA ALA A 66 9.88 -3.42 0.76
C ALA A 66 9.50 -4.63 -0.09
N PHE A 67 8.26 -5.09 0.04
CA PHE A 67 7.73 -6.18 -0.77
C PHE A 67 7.62 -5.78 -2.24
N ALA A 68 7.12 -4.57 -2.55
CA ALA A 68 7.10 -4.05 -3.92
C ALA A 68 8.50 -3.95 -4.56
N CYS A 69 9.51 -3.49 -3.80
CA CYS A 69 10.90 -3.50 -4.25
C CYS A 69 11.42 -4.91 -4.54
N ALA A 70 11.09 -5.89 -3.68
CA ALA A 70 11.46 -7.28 -3.88
C ALA A 70 10.80 -7.85 -5.15
N SER A 71 9.54 -7.52 -5.42
CA SER A 71 8.83 -7.92 -6.62
C SER A 71 9.47 -7.34 -7.89
N LEU A 72 9.83 -6.05 -7.87
CA LEU A 72 10.54 -5.41 -8.98
C LEU A 72 11.90 -6.05 -9.22
N LEU A 73 12.65 -6.29 -8.15
CA LEU A 73 13.95 -6.94 -8.25
C LEU A 73 13.81 -8.35 -8.83
N ALA A 74 12.86 -9.14 -8.35
CA ALA A 74 12.63 -10.48 -8.88
C ALA A 74 12.24 -10.45 -10.36
N ALA A 75 11.42 -9.48 -10.76
CA ALA A 75 11.02 -9.34 -12.16
C ALA A 75 12.19 -8.90 -13.07
N SER A 76 13.15 -8.12 -12.56
CA SER A 76 14.39 -7.78 -13.27
C SER A 76 15.35 -8.95 -13.46
N TRP A 77 15.16 -10.06 -12.74
CA TRP A 77 15.99 -11.26 -12.83
C TRP A 77 15.14 -12.48 -13.24
N ALA A 78 14.05 -12.24 -13.98
CA ALA A 78 13.10 -13.27 -14.39
C ALA A 78 13.69 -14.32 -15.36
N SER A 79 14.86 -14.05 -15.95
CA SER A 79 15.66 -15.08 -16.60
C SER A 79 15.90 -16.32 -15.71
N TRP A 80 16.05 -16.12 -14.39
CA TRP A 80 16.23 -17.20 -13.41
C TRP A 80 14.88 -17.70 -12.87
N LEU A 81 14.68 -19.02 -12.90
CA LEU A 81 13.39 -19.65 -12.57
C LEU A 81 12.80 -19.25 -11.19
N PRO A 82 13.58 -19.21 -10.08
CA PRO A 82 13.02 -18.81 -8.79
C PRO A 82 12.55 -17.36 -8.74
N PHE A 83 13.22 -16.47 -9.48
CA PHE A 83 12.87 -15.05 -9.55
C PHE A 83 11.66 -14.82 -10.46
N ALA A 84 11.57 -15.55 -11.58
CA ALA A 84 10.37 -15.56 -12.42
C ALA A 84 9.13 -15.98 -11.63
N TRP A 85 9.23 -17.11 -10.91
CA TRP A 85 8.17 -17.62 -10.04
C TRP A 85 7.74 -16.60 -8.98
N PHE A 86 8.70 -16.00 -8.27
CA PHE A 86 8.41 -15.00 -7.24
C PHE A 86 7.72 -13.76 -7.82
N ALA A 87 8.14 -13.30 -9.00
CA ALA A 87 7.56 -12.13 -9.66
C ALA A 87 6.06 -12.31 -9.99
N GLN A 88 5.59 -13.54 -10.25
CA GLN A 88 4.19 -13.80 -10.63
C GLN A 88 3.18 -13.46 -9.52
N TRP A 89 3.52 -13.71 -8.26
CA TRP A 89 2.55 -13.54 -7.16
C TRP A 89 2.91 -12.38 -6.23
N SER A 90 4.17 -11.98 -6.19
CA SER A 90 4.66 -10.99 -5.22
C SER A 90 4.16 -9.56 -5.46
N GLY A 91 3.55 -9.25 -6.60
CA GLY A 91 2.91 -7.95 -6.84
C GLY A 91 1.66 -7.70 -5.97
N TRP A 92 1.04 -8.76 -5.45
CA TRP A 92 -0.25 -8.68 -4.74
C TRP A 92 -0.18 -8.28 -3.26
N PRO A 93 0.72 -8.84 -2.43
CA PRO A 93 0.81 -8.49 -1.02
C PRO A 93 0.98 -6.98 -0.72
N PRO A 94 1.74 -6.18 -1.49
CA PRO A 94 1.83 -4.74 -1.31
C PRO A 94 0.47 -4.03 -1.33
N LEU A 95 -0.43 -4.43 -2.22
CA LEU A 95 -1.76 -3.83 -2.34
C LEU A 95 -2.60 -4.08 -1.08
N GLY A 96 -2.66 -5.32 -0.61
CA GLY A 96 -3.38 -5.67 0.62
C GLY A 96 -2.83 -4.92 1.84
N LEU A 97 -1.50 -4.79 1.93
CA LEU A 97 -0.84 -4.03 2.99
C LEU A 97 -1.18 -2.53 2.94
N VAL A 98 -1.28 -1.93 1.75
CA VAL A 98 -1.72 -0.53 1.60
C VAL A 98 -3.16 -0.37 2.08
N VAL A 99 -4.09 -1.26 1.70
CA VAL A 99 -5.49 -1.20 2.18
C VAL A 99 -5.56 -1.34 3.71
N LEU A 100 -4.79 -2.26 4.29
CA LEU A 100 -4.69 -2.42 5.74
C LEU A 100 -4.12 -1.17 6.42
N SER A 101 -3.11 -0.53 5.81
CA SER A 101 -2.53 0.69 6.33
C SER A 101 -3.56 1.82 6.39
N LEU A 102 -4.42 1.93 5.37
CA LEU A 102 -5.51 2.89 5.30
C LEU A 102 -6.60 2.62 6.35
N LEU A 103 -6.86 1.34 6.66
CA LEU A 103 -7.81 0.95 7.72
C LEU A 103 -7.33 1.36 9.12
N TYR A 104 -6.02 1.31 9.36
CA TYR A 104 -5.41 1.70 10.63
C TYR A 104 -5.19 3.21 10.75
N PHE A 105 -5.31 3.97 9.65
CA PHE A 105 -5.18 5.42 9.64
C PHE A 105 -6.38 6.09 10.31
N PRO A 106 -6.20 7.15 11.15
CA PRO A 106 -4.96 7.82 11.55
C PRO A 106 -4.38 7.38 12.92
N ASP A 107 -5.18 6.73 13.77
CA ASP A 107 -4.86 6.58 15.20
C ASP A 107 -4.11 5.28 15.52
N GLY A 108 -3.81 4.45 14.51
CA GLY A 108 -3.18 3.14 14.68
C GLY A 108 -4.05 2.12 15.44
N ARG A 109 -5.33 2.42 15.67
CA ARG A 109 -6.30 1.58 16.38
C ARG A 109 -7.57 1.41 15.56
N LEU A 110 -8.10 0.19 15.57
CA LEU A 110 -9.36 -0.12 14.89
C LEU A 110 -10.53 0.56 15.64
N PRO A 111 -11.47 1.23 14.94
CA PRO A 111 -12.52 2.02 15.59
C PRO A 111 -13.52 1.19 16.42
N SER A 112 -13.70 -0.10 16.10
CA SER A 112 -14.58 -1.03 16.82
C SER A 112 -14.19 -2.48 16.54
N PRO A 113 -14.59 -3.47 17.40
CA PRO A 113 -14.23 -4.88 17.24
C PRO A 113 -14.62 -5.48 15.88
N ARG A 114 -15.74 -5.03 15.29
CA ARG A 114 -16.18 -5.44 13.94
C ARG A 114 -15.17 -5.15 12.83
N TRP A 115 -14.35 -4.11 12.96
CA TRP A 115 -13.30 -3.80 11.99
C TRP A 115 -12.10 -4.75 12.09
N ARG A 116 -11.97 -5.51 13.20
CA ARG A 116 -10.99 -6.61 13.26
C ARG A 116 -11.34 -7.70 12.27
N VAL A 117 -12.63 -8.03 12.13
CA VAL A 117 -13.09 -9.02 11.14
C VAL A 117 -12.78 -8.55 9.72
N VAL A 118 -13.00 -7.26 9.42
CA VAL A 118 -12.65 -6.69 8.11
C VAL A 118 -11.13 -6.73 7.88
N ALA A 119 -10.32 -6.36 8.87
CA ALA A 119 -8.86 -6.42 8.77
C ALA A 119 -8.36 -7.85 8.54
N VAL A 120 -8.88 -8.82 9.30
CA VAL A 120 -8.56 -10.24 9.14
C VAL A 120 -9.04 -10.76 7.78
N GLY A 121 -10.21 -10.34 7.32
CA GLY A 121 -10.73 -10.68 6.00
C GLY A 121 -9.85 -10.17 4.87
N ILE A 122 -9.42 -8.90 4.93
CA ILE A 122 -8.51 -8.31 3.94
C ILE A 122 -7.15 -9.02 3.98
N ALA A 123 -6.58 -9.23 5.17
CA ALA A 123 -5.31 -9.92 5.32
C ALA A 123 -5.39 -11.36 4.81
N GLY A 124 -6.44 -12.10 5.19
CA GLY A 124 -6.70 -13.46 4.73
C GLY A 124 -6.90 -13.55 3.23
N ALA A 125 -7.71 -12.67 2.64
CA ALA A 125 -7.91 -12.61 1.20
C ALA A 125 -6.61 -12.28 0.45
N THR A 126 -5.79 -11.38 1.00
CA THR A 126 -4.46 -11.07 0.42
C THR A 126 -3.55 -12.30 0.44
N VAL A 127 -3.51 -13.04 1.55
CA VAL A 127 -2.71 -14.27 1.69
C VAL A 127 -3.24 -15.36 0.77
N ILE A 128 -4.56 -15.53 0.67
CA ILE A 128 -5.19 -16.52 -0.22
C ILE A 128 -4.88 -16.19 -1.68
N ALA A 129 -5.01 -14.93 -2.10
CA ALA A 129 -4.68 -14.51 -3.45
C ALA A 129 -3.20 -14.78 -3.78
N ALA A 130 -2.31 -14.34 -2.89
CA ALA A 130 -0.87 -14.54 -3.06
C ALA A 130 -0.50 -16.03 -3.09
N GLY A 131 -1.08 -16.84 -2.19
CA GLY A 131 -0.83 -18.28 -2.12
C GLY A 131 -1.37 -19.03 -3.33
N ALA A 132 -2.59 -18.72 -3.77
CA ALA A 132 -3.18 -19.32 -4.96
C ALA A 132 -2.33 -19.05 -6.21
N LEU A 133 -1.86 -17.80 -6.37
CA LEU A 133 -0.97 -17.43 -7.45
C LEU A 133 0.42 -18.06 -7.33
N ALA A 134 0.97 -18.16 -6.12
CA ALA A 134 2.25 -18.81 -5.89
C ALA A 134 2.20 -20.30 -6.27
N VAL A 135 1.09 -20.98 -5.98
CA VAL A 135 0.88 -22.38 -6.37
C VAL A 135 0.64 -22.50 -7.87
N ALA A 136 -0.17 -21.63 -8.47
CA ALA A 136 -0.41 -21.63 -9.92
C ALA A 136 0.87 -21.32 -10.72
N ALA A 137 1.75 -20.47 -10.18
CA ALA A 137 3.04 -20.14 -10.77
C ALA A 137 4.04 -21.32 -10.74
N ILE A 138 3.78 -22.40 -9.99
CA ILE A 138 4.59 -23.62 -10.08
C ILE A 138 4.43 -24.25 -11.47
N ASP A 139 3.19 -24.25 -11.99
CA ASP A 139 2.86 -24.83 -13.29
C ASP A 139 3.26 -23.87 -14.44
N HIS A 140 3.14 -22.56 -14.22
CA HIS A 140 3.49 -21.53 -15.22
C HIS A 140 4.33 -20.39 -14.60
N PRO A 141 5.64 -20.59 -14.36
CA PRO A 141 6.48 -19.63 -13.65
C PRO A 141 6.76 -18.33 -14.42
N ARG A 142 6.52 -18.31 -15.73
CA ARG A 142 6.83 -17.16 -16.61
C ARG A 142 5.63 -16.52 -17.29
N ASP A 143 4.49 -17.21 -17.39
CA ASP A 143 3.38 -16.79 -18.27
C ASP A 143 2.05 -16.52 -17.55
N LEU A 144 2.01 -16.76 -16.23
CA LEU A 144 0.76 -16.69 -15.45
C LEU A 144 0.13 -15.29 -15.45
N VAL A 145 0.92 -14.24 -15.19
CA VAL A 145 0.44 -12.84 -15.03
C VAL A 145 0.93 -11.92 -16.14
N THR A 146 2.07 -12.25 -16.74
CA THR A 146 2.80 -11.45 -17.74
C THR A 146 2.22 -11.54 -19.14
N VAL A 147 1.73 -12.71 -19.56
CA VAL A 147 1.20 -12.95 -20.93
C VAL A 147 -0.32 -13.17 -20.94
N GLY A 148 -0.95 -13.27 -19.77
CA GLY A 148 -2.40 -13.50 -19.68
C GLY A 148 -2.79 -14.89 -20.12
N GLY A 149 -2.08 -15.91 -19.59
CA GLY A 149 -2.30 -17.35 -19.75
C GLY A 149 -3.49 -17.77 -20.61
N THR A 150 -3.26 -17.87 -21.91
CA THR A 150 -4.26 -18.36 -22.87
C THR A 150 -4.41 -19.88 -22.81
N ASP A 151 -3.39 -20.60 -22.31
CA ASP A 151 -3.36 -22.05 -22.15
C ASP A 151 -2.93 -22.44 -20.72
N LEU A 152 -3.76 -22.14 -19.74
CA LEU A 152 -3.55 -22.57 -18.35
C LEU A 152 -3.97 -24.02 -18.16
N THR A 153 -3.23 -24.77 -17.33
CA THR A 153 -3.72 -26.07 -16.85
C THR A 153 -5.03 -25.90 -16.07
N ALA A 154 -5.90 -26.92 -16.06
CA ALA A 154 -7.18 -26.86 -15.34
C ALA A 154 -7.01 -26.52 -13.84
N ARG A 155 -5.89 -26.95 -13.24
CA ARG A 155 -5.53 -26.59 -11.86
C ARG A 155 -5.19 -25.11 -11.73
N ALA A 156 -4.35 -24.58 -12.60
CA ALA A 156 -3.97 -23.17 -12.60
C ALA A 156 -5.18 -22.26 -12.86
N GLU A 157 -6.14 -22.69 -13.69
CA GLU A 157 -7.38 -21.95 -13.93
C GLU A 157 -8.25 -21.83 -12.67
N VAL A 158 -8.42 -22.92 -11.92
CA VAL A 158 -9.16 -22.88 -10.65
C VAL A 158 -8.47 -21.96 -9.64
N LEU A 159 -7.14 -22.05 -9.53
CA LEU A 159 -6.36 -21.19 -8.62
C LEU A 159 -6.41 -19.71 -9.03
N ASP A 160 -6.37 -19.41 -10.32
CA ASP A 160 -6.54 -18.05 -10.84
C ASP A 160 -7.95 -17.50 -10.53
N ARG A 161 -9.00 -18.31 -10.68
CA ARG A 161 -10.36 -17.92 -10.26
C ARG A 161 -10.44 -17.63 -8.76
N VAL A 162 -9.82 -18.48 -7.93
CA VAL A 162 -9.74 -18.25 -6.48
C VAL A 162 -9.01 -16.94 -6.17
N ALA A 163 -7.89 -16.68 -6.85
CA ALA A 163 -7.16 -15.43 -6.72
C ALA A 163 -8.01 -14.21 -7.10
N LYS A 164 -8.74 -14.28 -8.23
CA LYS A 164 -9.66 -13.21 -8.68
C LYS A 164 -10.77 -12.95 -7.66
N ILE A 165 -11.38 -13.99 -7.09
CA ILE A 165 -12.40 -13.85 -6.05
C ILE A 165 -11.81 -13.19 -4.80
N ALA A 166 -10.62 -13.61 -4.38
CA ALA A 166 -9.94 -13.03 -3.24
C ALA A 166 -9.58 -11.54 -3.48
N VAL A 167 -9.18 -11.18 -4.70
CA VAL A 167 -8.93 -9.79 -5.11
C VAL A 167 -10.22 -8.96 -5.04
N LEU A 168 -11.36 -9.50 -5.51
CA LEU A 168 -12.65 -8.84 -5.37
C LEU A 168 -13.03 -8.61 -3.90
N ALA A 169 -12.74 -9.58 -3.02
CA ALA A 169 -12.95 -9.43 -1.58
C ALA A 169 -12.09 -8.31 -0.97
N VAL A 170 -10.82 -8.19 -1.38
CA VAL A 170 -9.96 -7.06 -0.99
C VAL A 170 -10.52 -5.74 -1.51
N GLY A 171 -11.00 -5.70 -2.76
CA GLY A 171 -11.64 -4.52 -3.35
C GLY A 171 -12.90 -4.08 -2.59
N ALA A 172 -13.77 -5.02 -2.23
CA ALA A 172 -14.93 -4.75 -1.38
C ALA A 172 -14.51 -4.21 0.00
N GLY A 173 -13.45 -4.78 0.59
CA GLY A 173 -12.84 -4.30 1.82
C GLY A 173 -12.35 -2.86 1.71
N LEU A 174 -11.68 -2.51 0.60
CA LEU A 174 -11.23 -1.15 0.32
C LEU A 174 -12.41 -0.17 0.23
N VAL A 175 -13.49 -0.52 -0.47
CA VAL A 175 -14.70 0.31 -0.54
C VAL A 175 -15.27 0.54 0.85
N ALA A 176 -15.34 -0.51 1.69
CA ALA A 176 -15.79 -0.38 3.07
C ALA A 176 -14.89 0.56 3.89
N VAL A 177 -13.56 0.44 3.75
CA VAL A 177 -12.58 1.32 4.42
C VAL A 177 -12.80 2.78 4.02
N VAL A 178 -12.86 3.07 2.72
CA VAL A 178 -13.07 4.41 2.18
C VAL A 178 -14.41 4.98 2.63
N ALA A 179 -15.49 4.20 2.56
CA ALA A 179 -16.80 4.63 3.04
C ALA A 179 -16.76 5.01 4.52
N SER A 180 -16.03 4.25 5.36
CA SER A 180 -15.88 4.58 6.78
C SER A 180 -15.12 5.90 7.00
N LEU A 181 -14.07 6.14 6.21
CA LEU A 181 -13.27 7.37 6.28
C LEU A 181 -14.10 8.58 5.87
N VAL A 182 -14.88 8.47 4.79
CA VAL A 182 -15.80 9.53 4.34
C VAL A 182 -16.85 9.83 5.41
N VAL A 183 -17.48 8.80 5.99
CA VAL A 183 -18.48 8.97 7.06
C VAL A 183 -17.85 9.66 8.29
N ARG A 184 -16.62 9.30 8.66
CA ARG A 184 -15.89 9.91 9.79
C ARG A 184 -15.54 11.37 9.49
N TRP A 185 -15.05 11.66 8.29
CA TRP A 185 -14.72 13.02 7.85
C TRP A 185 -15.95 13.93 7.87
N ARG A 186 -17.08 13.47 7.33
CA ARG A 186 -18.35 14.22 7.35
C ARG A 186 -18.84 14.51 8.78
N ARG A 187 -18.68 13.55 9.70
CA ARG A 187 -19.05 13.74 11.12
C ARG A 187 -18.16 14.76 11.86
N SER A 188 -16.88 14.85 11.51
CA SER A 188 -15.96 15.83 12.11
C SER A 188 -16.17 17.24 11.56
N ALA A 189 -16.44 17.37 10.26
CA ALA A 189 -16.70 18.66 9.61
C ALA A 189 -17.92 19.39 10.23
N GLY A 190 -18.93 18.64 10.69
CA GLY A 190 -20.10 19.20 11.37
C GLY A 190 -19.82 19.79 12.77
N LYS A 191 -18.70 19.44 13.41
CA LYS A 191 -18.39 19.90 14.79
C LYS A 191 -17.64 21.23 14.83
N THR A 192 -16.83 21.53 13.81
CA THR A 192 -16.02 22.77 13.77
C THR A 192 -16.88 24.02 13.52
N ALA A 193 -18.06 23.88 12.91
CA ALA A 193 -18.96 25.00 12.64
C ALA A 193 -19.74 25.49 13.87
N SER A 194 -19.99 24.62 14.87
CA SER A 194 -20.84 24.97 16.03
C SER A 194 -20.08 25.20 17.34
N SER A 195 -18.80 24.82 17.43
CA SER A 195 -18.08 24.80 18.72
C SER A 195 -17.23 26.03 19.01
N TRP A 196 -17.38 27.15 18.28
CA TRP A 196 -16.70 28.37 18.68
C TRP A 196 -17.26 28.84 20.02
N PRO A 197 -16.48 28.82 21.12
CA PRO A 197 -16.99 29.25 22.42
C PRO A 197 -17.39 30.72 22.32
N ALA A 198 -18.58 31.06 22.80
CA ALA A 198 -19.06 32.45 22.84
C ALA A 198 -18.05 33.40 23.52
N SER A 199 -17.22 32.87 24.44
CA SER A 199 -16.15 33.58 25.12
C SER A 199 -15.01 34.05 24.21
N CYS A 200 -14.68 33.31 23.13
CA CYS A 200 -13.71 33.80 22.15
C CYS A 200 -14.33 34.88 21.26
N ARG A 201 -15.64 34.82 20.99
CA ARG A 201 -16.35 35.80 20.14
C ARG A 201 -16.39 37.18 20.82
N GLN A 202 -16.56 37.21 22.14
CA GLN A 202 -16.51 38.45 22.94
C GLN A 202 -15.09 39.05 23.04
N ARG A 203 -14.04 38.24 23.05
CA ARG A 203 -12.66 38.74 23.19
C ARG A 203 -12.17 39.46 21.92
N CYS A 204 -12.66 39.06 20.75
CA CYS A 204 -12.40 39.78 19.49
C CYS A 204 -13.18 41.09 19.37
N SER A 205 -14.43 41.16 19.87
CA SER A 205 -15.21 42.42 19.82
C SER A 205 -14.71 43.49 20.77
N PHE A 206 -14.04 43.11 21.87
CA PHE A 206 -13.50 44.08 22.83
C PHE A 206 -12.24 44.77 22.31
N ARG A 207 -11.40 44.05 21.55
CA ARG A 207 -10.12 44.57 21.03
C ARG A 207 -10.29 45.60 19.91
N SER A 208 -11.39 45.57 19.16
CA SER A 208 -11.67 46.58 18.13
C SER A 208 -12.23 47.89 18.68
N ARG A 209 -12.86 47.88 19.87
CA ARG A 209 -13.34 49.12 20.52
C ARG A 209 -12.24 49.90 21.24
N SER A 210 -11.17 49.24 21.68
CA SER A 210 -10.06 49.94 22.37
C SER A 210 -9.16 50.71 21.41
N SER A 211 -9.06 50.32 20.14
CA SER A 211 -8.21 51.03 19.16
C SER A 211 -8.84 52.32 18.62
N SER A 212 -10.16 52.52 18.77
CA SER A 212 -10.83 53.75 18.30
C SER A 212 -10.84 54.89 19.32
N ARG A 213 -10.40 54.65 20.57
CA ARG A 213 -10.32 55.68 21.62
C ARG A 213 -8.91 56.21 21.86
N ALA A 214 -7.90 55.66 21.20
CA ALA A 214 -6.50 56.08 21.36
C ALA A 214 -6.04 57.06 20.26
N SER A 215 -6.95 57.52 19.40
CA SER A 215 -6.66 58.40 18.25
C SER A 215 -7.55 59.64 18.18
N ALA A 216 -8.17 60.02 19.30
CA ALA A 216 -8.84 61.31 19.52
C ALA A 216 -8.25 61.96 20.76
#